data_AF-A0A3B9ZGL2-F1
#
_entry.id   AF-A0A3B9ZGL2-F1
#
_cell.length_a   1.000
_cell.length_b   1.000
_cell.length_c   1.000
_cell.angle_alpha   90.00
_cell.angle_beta   90.00
_cell.angle_gamma   90.00
#
_symmetry.space_group_name_H-M   'P 1'
#
loop_
_entity.id
_entity.type
_entity.pdbx_description
1 polymer ?
#
loop_
_entity_poly.entity_id
_entity_poly.type
_entity_poly.pdbx_seq_one_letter_code
_entity_poly.pdbx_strand_id
1 'polypeptide(L)'
;MRGKIFIIAGMLGLAGCATAHKNSDMEMQSLRTHVSELESQLQQKDNQVIALQEALDTESKERTSLATQLSTLTEKYKSVSHTGSVKQIQIALQNAGYDMGKIDGVMGGKTRSAVRDFQKANSLKVTGKVDKETWLLLRQYLHKKVK
;
A
#
# COMPACT_ATOMS: atom_id res chain seq x y z
N MET A 1 -92.92 -58.04 -29.63
CA MET A 1 -93.74 -57.22 -28.73
C MET A 1 -92.83 -56.20 -28.05
N ARG A 2 -93.21 -54.91 -28.08
CA ARG A 2 -92.84 -53.83 -27.13
C ARG A 2 -91.33 -53.60 -26.95
N GLY A 3 -90.69 -52.62 -27.59
CA GLY A 3 -91.08 -51.22 -27.75
C GLY A 3 -90.51 -50.40 -26.59
N LYS A 4 -89.55 -49.50 -26.91
CA LYS A 4 -89.34 -48.18 -26.29
C LYS A 4 -88.16 -47.48 -26.95
N ILE A 5 -88.51 -46.62 -27.89
CA ILE A 5 -87.72 -45.50 -28.40
C ILE A 5 -87.44 -44.59 -27.18
N PHE A 6 -86.18 -44.30 -26.91
CA PHE A 6 -85.81 -43.16 -26.06
C PHE A 6 -84.84 -42.26 -26.81
N ILE A 7 -85.22 -40.99 -26.74
CA ILE A 7 -84.81 -39.86 -27.55
C ILE A 7 -83.34 -39.51 -27.35
N ILE A 8 -82.70 -39.18 -28.47
CA ILE A 8 -81.41 -38.53 -28.58
C ILE A 8 -81.50 -37.14 -27.91
N ALA A 9 -80.83 -36.97 -26.78
CA ALA A 9 -80.37 -35.68 -26.27
C ALA A 9 -78.84 -35.83 -26.16
N GLY A 10 -78.04 -35.26 -27.06
CA GLY A 10 -77.99 -33.83 -27.26
C GLY A 10 -77.23 -33.15 -26.11
N MET A 11 -76.11 -33.72 -25.65
CA MET A 11 -75.13 -32.98 -24.85
C MET A 11 -73.86 -32.86 -25.68
N LEU A 12 -73.68 -31.68 -26.26
CA LEU A 12 -72.37 -31.14 -26.61
C LEU A 12 -71.51 -31.17 -25.34
N GLY A 13 -70.69 -32.20 -25.20
CA GLY A 13 -69.50 -32.14 -24.36
C GLY A 13 -68.53 -31.22 -25.08
N LEU A 14 -68.51 -29.96 -24.64
CA LEU A 14 -67.57 -28.93 -25.07
C LEU A 14 -66.17 -29.53 -25.16
N ALA A 15 -65.53 -29.36 -26.32
CA ALA A 15 -64.09 -29.49 -26.46
C ALA A 15 -63.43 -28.47 -25.50
N GLY A 16 -63.20 -28.92 -24.27
CA GLY A 16 -62.49 -28.18 -23.24
C GLY A 16 -61.00 -28.48 -23.33
N CYS A 17 -60.23 -27.45 -23.64
CA CYS A 17 -58.79 -27.41 -23.87
C CYS A 17 -57.95 -28.34 -22.96
N ALA A 18 -57.32 -29.38 -23.53
CA ALA A 18 -56.32 -30.20 -22.83
C ALA A 18 -54.86 -29.70 -23.00
N THR A 19 -54.63 -28.52 -23.59
CA THR A 19 -53.29 -28.04 -23.96
C THR A 19 -52.79 -26.80 -23.23
N ALA A 20 -53.55 -26.22 -22.30
CA ALA A 20 -53.12 -25.01 -21.58
C ALA A 20 -52.31 -25.28 -20.29
N HIS A 21 -52.21 -26.52 -19.80
CA HIS A 21 -51.51 -26.81 -18.54
C HIS A 21 -50.06 -27.29 -18.71
N LYS A 22 -49.75 -27.95 -19.83
CA LYS A 22 -48.41 -28.52 -20.09
C LYS A 22 -47.34 -27.46 -20.35
N ASN A 23 -47.72 -26.30 -20.90
CA ASN A 23 -46.79 -25.21 -21.20
C ASN A 23 -46.39 -24.44 -19.93
N SER A 24 -47.34 -24.14 -19.04
CA SER A 24 -47.07 -23.46 -17.76
C SER A 24 -46.21 -24.31 -16.82
N ASP A 25 -46.39 -25.64 -16.84
CA ASP A 25 -45.60 -26.55 -16.00
C ASP A 25 -44.15 -26.67 -16.49
N MET A 26 -43.92 -26.67 -17.80
CA MET A 26 -42.57 -26.65 -18.39
C MET A 26 -41.84 -25.32 -18.14
N GLU A 27 -42.55 -24.20 -18.24
CA GLU A 27 -42.00 -22.87 -17.89
C GLU A 27 -41.66 -22.78 -16.40
N MET A 28 -42.51 -23.31 -15.52
CA MET A 28 -42.23 -23.35 -14.07
C MET A 28 -41.04 -24.25 -13.73
N GLN A 29 -40.87 -25.38 -14.43
CA GLN A 29 -39.70 -26.24 -14.27
C GLN A 29 -38.42 -25.55 -14.75
N SER A 30 -38.45 -24.92 -15.93
CA SER A 30 -37.32 -24.15 -16.45
C SER A 30 -36.94 -23.01 -15.50
N LEU A 31 -37.92 -22.31 -14.94
CA LEU A 31 -37.67 -21.22 -13.98
C LEU A 31 -37.05 -21.74 -12.68
N ARG A 32 -37.50 -22.89 -12.16
CA ARG A 32 -36.88 -23.55 -11.00
C ARG A 32 -35.43 -23.95 -11.26
N THR A 33 -35.13 -24.45 -12.46
CA THR A 33 -33.76 -24.76 -12.88
C THR A 33 -32.91 -23.50 -12.93
N HIS A 34 -33.43 -22.40 -13.50
CA HIS A 34 -32.73 -21.11 -13.51
C HIS A 34 -32.51 -20.54 -12.10
N VAL A 35 -33.49 -20.68 -11.19
CA VAL A 35 -33.32 -20.25 -9.79
C VAL A 35 -32.24 -21.06 -9.11
N SER A 36 -32.23 -22.38 -9.26
CA SER A 36 -31.18 -23.25 -8.69
C SER A 36 -29.80 -22.95 -9.24
N GLU A 37 -29.69 -22.62 -10.53
CA GLU A 37 -28.44 -22.21 -11.16
C GLU A 37 -27.97 -20.85 -10.63
N LEU A 38 -28.88 -19.87 -10.52
CA LEU A 38 -28.57 -18.56 -9.94
C LEU A 38 -28.15 -18.67 -8.46
N GLU A 39 -28.78 -19.55 -7.69
CA GLU A 39 -28.40 -19.84 -6.30
C GLU A 39 -26.99 -20.45 -6.23
N SER A 40 -26.69 -21.42 -7.10
CA SER A 40 -25.35 -22.01 -7.22
C SER A 40 -24.29 -20.95 -7.58
N GLN A 41 -24.62 -20.05 -8.52
CA GLN A 41 -23.75 -18.96 -8.91
C GLN A 41 -23.53 -17.95 -7.77
N LEU A 42 -24.58 -17.59 -7.03
CA LEU A 42 -24.46 -16.73 -5.86
C LEU A 42 -23.57 -17.37 -4.80
N GLN A 43 -23.78 -18.64 -4.49
CA GLN A 43 -22.93 -19.37 -3.54
C GLN A 43 -21.47 -19.44 -4.00
N GLN A 44 -21.24 -19.62 -5.30
CA GLN A 44 -19.88 -19.58 -5.86
C GLN A 44 -19.25 -18.20 -5.73
N LYS A 45 -20.01 -17.12 -5.95
CA LYS A 45 -19.52 -15.74 -5.77
C LYS A 45 -19.25 -15.43 -4.30
N ASP A 46 -20.07 -15.91 -3.37
CA ASP A 46 -19.84 -15.72 -1.94
C ASP A 46 -18.53 -16.38 -1.49
N ASN A 47 -18.28 -17.61 -1.93
CA ASN A 47 -17.00 -18.29 -1.69
C ASN A 47 -15.82 -17.53 -2.31
N GLN A 48 -16.02 -16.97 -3.51
CA GLN A 48 -14.99 -16.16 -4.17
C GLN A 48 -14.70 -14.86 -3.39
N VAL A 49 -15.73 -14.20 -2.86
CA VAL A 49 -15.58 -12.98 -2.03
C VAL A 49 -14.83 -13.28 -0.74
N ILE A 50 -15.15 -14.40 -0.08
CA ILE A 50 -14.46 -14.83 1.15
C ILE A 50 -12.96 -15.05 0.88
N ALA A 51 -12.63 -15.82 -0.16
CA ALA A 51 -11.23 -16.10 -0.50
C ALA A 51 -10.43 -14.83 -0.85
N LEU A 52 -11.06 -13.88 -1.56
CA LEU A 52 -10.43 -12.59 -1.89
C LEU A 52 -10.22 -11.72 -0.66
N GLN A 53 -11.17 -11.73 0.29
CA GLN A 53 -11.03 -10.98 1.55
C GLN A 53 -9.89 -11.53 2.41
N GLU A 54 -9.77 -12.86 2.52
CA GLU A 54 -8.69 -13.52 3.27
C GLU A 54 -7.30 -13.25 2.68
N ALA A 55 -7.21 -13.23 1.34
CA ALA A 55 -5.98 -12.87 0.64
C ALA A 55 -5.59 -11.40 0.90
N LEU A 56 -6.56 -10.48 0.84
CA LEU A 56 -6.33 -9.06 1.11
C LEU A 56 -5.89 -8.79 2.56
N ASP A 57 -6.49 -9.50 3.52
CA ASP A 57 -6.12 -9.40 4.93
C ASP A 57 -4.70 -9.89 5.20
N THR A 58 -4.23 -10.88 4.45
CA THR A 58 -2.86 -11.41 4.53
C THR A 58 -1.84 -10.40 3.96
N GLU A 59 -2.10 -9.84 2.78
CA GLU A 59 -1.23 -8.82 2.18
C GLU A 59 -1.15 -7.53 3.02
N SER A 60 -2.27 -7.13 3.65
CA SER A 60 -2.30 -5.92 4.49
C SER A 60 -1.41 -6.05 5.73
N LYS A 61 -1.36 -7.24 6.34
CA LYS A 61 -0.50 -7.55 7.51
C LYS A 61 0.97 -7.51 7.14
N GLU A 62 1.34 -8.07 5.99
CA GLU A 62 2.72 -8.01 5.49
C GLU A 62 3.14 -6.57 5.20
N ARG A 63 2.33 -5.78 4.49
CA ARG A 63 2.59 -4.36 4.21
C ARG A 63 2.75 -3.53 5.48
N THR A 64 1.96 -3.82 6.53
CA THR A 64 2.06 -3.13 7.82
C THR A 64 3.39 -3.44 8.54
N SER A 65 3.85 -4.69 8.46
CA SER A 65 5.14 -5.09 9.03
C SER A 65 6.32 -4.46 8.28
N LEU A 66 6.28 -4.40 6.95
CA LEU A 66 7.29 -3.73 6.13
C LEU A 66 7.30 -2.21 6.36
N ALA A 67 6.14 -1.56 6.48
CA ALA A 67 6.05 -0.14 6.76
C ALA A 67 6.68 0.23 8.12
N THR A 68 6.48 -0.63 9.13
CA THR A 68 7.08 -0.47 10.46
C THR A 68 8.60 -0.62 10.39
N GLN A 69 9.10 -1.63 9.66
CA GLN A 69 10.53 -1.83 9.44
C GLN A 69 11.17 -0.65 8.68
N LEU A 70 10.51 -0.15 7.63
CA LEU A 70 10.98 1.02 6.88
C LEU A 70 11.04 2.29 7.74
N SER A 71 10.06 2.50 8.62
CA SER A 71 10.05 3.62 9.56
C SER A 71 11.24 3.56 10.54
N THR A 72 11.50 2.38 11.12
CA THR A 72 12.63 2.19 12.05
C THR A 72 14.00 2.31 11.39
N LEU A 73 14.16 1.79 10.16
CA LEU A 73 15.36 2.00 9.34
C LEU A 73 15.56 3.48 9.02
N THR A 74 14.49 4.17 8.61
CA THR A 74 14.55 5.60 8.27
C THR A 74 14.97 6.43 9.47
N GLU A 75 14.42 6.21 10.66
CA GLU A 75 14.84 6.93 11.87
C GLU A 75 16.29 6.59 12.29
N LYS A 76 16.71 5.34 12.14
CA LYS A 76 18.11 4.94 12.35
C LYS A 76 19.07 5.68 11.42
N TYR A 77 18.75 5.77 10.13
CA TYR A 77 19.60 6.45 9.14
C TYR A 77 19.48 7.99 9.18
N LYS A 78 18.35 8.53 9.64
CA LYS A 78 18.17 9.96 9.90
C LYS A 78 19.14 10.43 10.97
N SER A 79 19.35 9.69 12.05
CA SER A 79 20.32 10.08 13.09
C SER A 79 21.78 10.11 12.61
N VAL A 80 22.15 9.28 11.60
CA VAL A 80 23.51 9.18 11.06
C VAL A 80 23.81 10.20 9.94
N SER A 81 22.77 10.76 9.31
CA SER A 81 22.92 11.61 8.12
C SER A 81 23.08 13.12 8.43
N HIS A 82 22.77 13.57 9.64
CA HIS A 82 22.68 15.01 9.94
C HIS A 82 24.01 15.69 10.27
N THR A 83 25.04 14.93 10.64
CA THR A 83 26.38 15.44 10.94
C THR A 83 27.42 14.45 10.45
N GLY A 84 28.41 14.92 9.70
CA GLY A 84 29.52 14.08 9.25
C GLY A 84 30.31 13.52 10.42
N SER A 85 31.03 12.42 10.19
CA SER A 85 32.02 11.94 11.15
C SER A 85 33.04 13.03 11.45
N VAL A 86 33.67 12.99 12.63
CA VAL A 86 34.69 14.00 13.01
C VAL A 86 35.82 14.08 11.98
N LYS A 87 36.25 12.94 11.42
CA LYS A 87 37.24 12.91 10.34
C LYS A 87 36.75 13.65 9.09
N GLN A 88 35.49 13.46 8.70
CA GLN A 88 34.92 14.18 7.56
C GLN A 88 34.82 15.69 7.82
N ILE A 89 34.46 16.10 9.05
CA ILE A 89 34.46 17.51 9.45
C ILE A 89 35.86 18.10 9.34
N GLN A 90 36.86 17.38 9.88
CA GLN A 90 38.26 17.77 9.83
C GLN A 90 38.77 17.91 8.39
N ILE A 91 38.52 16.90 7.53
CA ILE A 91 38.88 16.94 6.10
C ILE A 91 38.20 18.13 5.41
N ALA A 92 36.92 18.33 5.65
CA ALA A 92 36.17 19.42 5.04
C ALA A 92 36.67 20.81 5.49
N LEU A 93 37.01 20.98 6.77
CA LEU A 93 37.59 22.22 7.29
C LEU A 93 38.96 22.50 6.66
N GLN A 94 39.80 21.47 6.54
CA GLN A 94 41.09 21.58 5.86
C GLN A 94 40.91 21.98 4.39
N ASN A 95 40.01 21.32 3.66
CA ASN A 95 39.70 21.64 2.26
C ASN A 95 39.05 23.03 2.10
N ALA A 96 38.37 23.52 3.13
CA ALA A 96 37.82 24.88 3.20
C ALA A 96 38.87 25.94 3.59
N GLY A 97 40.11 25.52 3.91
CA GLY A 97 41.23 26.42 4.22
C GLY A 97 41.40 26.78 5.70
N TYR A 98 40.75 26.06 6.63
CA TYR A 98 40.85 26.33 8.07
C TYR A 98 41.85 25.39 8.77
N ASP A 99 42.69 25.92 9.68
CA ASP A 99 43.56 25.10 10.53
C ASP A 99 42.74 24.42 11.64
N MET A 100 42.37 23.17 11.40
CA MET A 100 41.66 22.33 12.36
C MET A 100 42.60 21.41 13.16
N GLY A 101 43.91 21.45 12.90
CA GLY A 101 44.90 20.50 13.44
C GLY A 101 45.07 19.24 12.59
N LYS A 102 45.34 18.10 13.25
CA LYS A 102 45.51 16.80 12.60
C LYS A 102 44.15 16.16 12.31
N ILE A 103 44.05 15.40 11.20
CA ILE A 103 42.87 14.56 10.91
C ILE A 103 42.96 13.26 11.74
N ASP A 104 42.68 13.37 13.04
CA ASP A 104 42.73 12.25 13.99
C ASP A 104 41.34 11.67 14.34
N GLY A 105 40.26 12.34 13.91
CA GLY A 105 38.89 11.98 14.28
C GLY A 105 38.48 12.43 15.68
N VAL A 106 39.26 13.31 16.33
CA VAL A 106 38.96 13.87 17.65
C VAL A 106 38.50 15.32 17.51
N MET A 107 37.36 15.64 18.13
CA MET A 107 36.88 17.02 18.18
C MET A 107 37.70 17.81 19.21
N GLY A 108 38.89 18.27 18.81
CA GLY A 108 39.83 19.00 19.66
C GLY A 108 39.54 20.50 19.76
N GLY A 109 40.36 21.21 20.53
CA GLY A 109 40.27 22.68 20.66
C GLY A 109 40.48 23.41 19.34
N LYS A 110 41.48 22.98 18.56
CA LYS A 110 41.74 23.51 17.20
C LYS A 110 40.57 23.27 16.26
N THR A 111 40.06 22.05 16.19
CA THR A 111 38.91 21.70 15.35
C THR A 111 37.68 22.54 15.70
N ARG A 112 37.35 22.71 17.00
CA ARG A 112 36.26 23.60 17.43
C ARG A 112 36.49 25.06 17.06
N SER A 113 37.74 25.54 17.07
CA SER A 113 38.06 26.90 16.64
C SER A 113 37.83 27.08 15.14
N ALA A 114 38.35 26.16 14.33
CA ALA A 114 38.11 26.14 12.89
C ALA A 114 36.61 26.10 12.56
N VAL A 115 35.80 25.34 13.32
CA VAL A 115 34.33 25.34 13.17
C VAL A 115 33.74 26.71 13.46
N ARG A 116 34.19 27.42 14.52
CA ARG A 116 33.71 28.78 14.82
C ARG A 116 34.07 29.76 13.71
N ASP A 117 35.27 29.67 13.18
CA ASP A 117 35.74 30.54 12.10
C ASP A 117 34.94 30.29 10.82
N PHE A 118 34.70 29.02 10.48
CA PHE A 118 33.83 28.62 9.38
C PHE A 118 32.40 29.14 9.56
N GLN A 119 31.83 28.99 10.76
CA GLN A 119 30.48 29.50 11.07
C GLN A 119 30.43 31.01 10.89
N LYS A 120 31.42 31.74 11.40
CA LYS A 120 31.52 33.20 11.27
C LYS A 120 31.60 33.63 9.80
N ALA A 121 32.42 32.95 8.99
CA ALA A 121 32.60 33.26 7.57
C ALA A 121 31.33 33.00 6.74
N ASN A 122 30.49 32.05 7.17
CA ASN A 122 29.25 31.68 6.48
C ASN A 122 27.99 32.30 7.12
N SER A 123 28.14 33.31 7.98
CA SER A 123 27.02 33.97 8.68
C SER A 123 26.11 33.02 9.47
N LEU A 124 26.68 31.94 9.99
CA LEU A 124 25.99 30.98 10.87
C LEU A 124 26.12 31.39 12.33
N LYS A 125 25.26 30.83 13.19
CA LYS A 125 25.41 30.95 14.64
C LYS A 125 26.75 30.34 15.08
N VAL A 126 27.64 31.16 15.63
CA VAL A 126 28.97 30.74 16.08
C VAL A 126 28.86 29.99 17.40
N THR A 127 28.80 28.66 17.32
CA THR A 127 28.71 27.76 18.49
C THR A 127 29.96 26.90 18.68
N GLY A 128 30.75 26.71 17.62
CA GLY A 128 31.87 25.77 17.59
C GLY A 128 31.44 24.29 17.60
N LYS A 129 30.13 24.03 17.48
CA LYS A 129 29.54 22.70 17.29
C LYS A 129 29.06 22.59 15.85
N VAL A 130 29.27 21.44 15.22
CA VAL A 130 28.77 21.19 13.86
C VAL A 130 27.33 20.70 13.96
N ASP A 131 26.39 21.63 13.81
CA ASP A 131 24.96 21.32 13.66
C ASP A 131 24.61 21.01 12.20
N LYS A 132 23.32 20.74 11.94
CA LYS A 132 22.81 20.40 10.62
C LYS A 132 23.15 21.45 9.57
N GLU A 133 22.99 22.72 9.91
CA GLU A 133 23.21 23.85 9.00
C GLU A 133 24.70 24.01 8.70
N THR A 134 25.54 23.94 9.73
CA THR A 134 27.00 23.95 9.60
C THR A 134 27.47 22.78 8.72
N TRP A 135 26.95 21.57 8.95
CA TRP A 135 27.33 20.38 8.16
C TRP A 135 26.91 20.48 6.70
N LEU A 136 25.72 21.03 6.42
CA LEU A 136 25.19 21.17 5.07
C LEU A 136 26.10 22.02 4.16
N LEU A 137 26.68 23.09 4.71
CA LEU A 137 27.65 23.93 4.01
C LEU A 137 29.03 23.27 3.97
N LEU A 138 29.49 22.77 5.12
CA LEU A 138 30.85 22.25 5.26
C LEU A 138 31.09 21.01 4.37
N ARG A 139 30.10 20.12 4.22
CA ARG A 139 30.26 18.89 3.41
C ARG A 139 30.55 19.16 1.94
N GLN A 140 30.25 20.36 1.41
CA GLN A 140 30.54 20.72 0.03
C GLN A 140 32.06 20.72 -0.27
N TYR A 141 32.87 20.96 0.75
CA TYR A 141 34.32 20.96 0.67
C TYR A 141 34.92 19.54 0.66
N LEU A 142 34.12 18.48 0.85
CA LEU A 142 34.58 17.10 0.66
C LEU A 142 34.70 16.71 -0.81
N HIS A 143 33.86 17.27 -1.68
CA HIS A 143 33.78 16.85 -3.09
C HIS A 143 34.52 17.82 -4.02
N LYS A 144 34.86 19.01 -3.53
CA LYS A 144 35.61 20.01 -4.28
C LYS A 144 37.10 19.74 -4.12
N LYS A 145 37.71 19.06 -5.08
CA LYS A 145 39.18 19.02 -5.19
C LYS A 145 39.64 20.44 -5.52
N VAL A 146 40.18 21.15 -4.52
CA VAL A 146 40.88 22.41 -4.75
C VAL A 146 42.14 22.05 -5.55
N LYS A 147 42.21 22.50 -6.80
CA LYS A 147 43.39 22.40 -7.67
C LYS A 147 44.43 23.42 -7.23
#